data_AF-A0A5D2MGP6-F1
#
_entry.id   AF-A0A5D2MGP6-F1
#
_cell.length_a   1.000
_cell.length_b   1.000
_cell.length_c   1.000
_cell.angle_alpha   90.00
_cell.angle_beta   90.00
_cell.angle_gamma   90.00
#
_symmetry.space_group_name_H-M   'P 1'
#
loop_
_entity.id
_entity.type
_entity.pdbx_description
1 polymer ?
#
loop_
_entity_poly.entity_id
_entity_poly.type
_entity_poly.pdbx_seq_one_letter_code
_entity_poly.pdbx_strand_id
1 'polypeptide(L)'
;MYKVLQMIVGSCEVEVNPDDLQLVKECFSGHIFYSSPVDFTSDLGARFVVHPTVLRMSHPPRIASWIANGIASGLDALFLSRFESHHAEYWQTLYASIRMGAPYLILCSETDDLAPYQIIHNFAQRIQQLGGDVKLVKSNGSPHVGHYRDYPVDYRAVVIELLGKASALYFGRIQQLESEQVGSAEAHDEISEPISNMGKTALSPNLSFQGTLLMQSDHFLLPSSIEYYEEIGEKKRRT
;
A
#
# COMPACT_ATOMS: atom_id res chain seq x y z
N MET A 1 -5.57 2.33 -6.56
CA MET A 1 -4.17 2.15 -6.13
C MET A 1 -3.30 1.41 -7.14
N TYR A 2 -3.73 0.31 -7.78
CA TYR A 2 -2.84 -0.44 -8.70
C TYR A 2 -2.34 0.37 -9.92
N LYS A 3 -3.13 1.33 -10.43
CA LYS A 3 -2.69 2.27 -11.50
C LYS A 3 -1.47 3.10 -11.09
N VAL A 4 -1.37 3.53 -9.83
CA VAL A 4 -0.17 4.20 -9.31
C VAL A 4 1.02 3.25 -9.32
N LEU A 5 0.80 1.99 -8.93
CA LEU A 5 1.83 0.95 -9.00
C LEU A 5 2.29 0.70 -10.44
N GLN A 6 1.39 0.72 -11.42
CA GLN A 6 1.76 0.63 -12.84
C GLN A 6 2.64 1.78 -13.30
N MET A 7 2.35 3.00 -12.85
CA MET A 7 3.21 4.15 -13.13
C MET A 7 4.61 3.90 -12.57
N ILE A 8 4.72 3.55 -11.27
CA ILE A 8 6.02 3.34 -10.60
C ILE A 8 6.83 2.19 -11.24
N VAL A 9 6.16 1.12 -11.65
CA VAL A 9 6.79 -0.04 -12.31
C VAL A 9 7.16 0.24 -13.77
N GLY A 10 6.63 1.32 -14.37
CA GLY A 10 6.85 1.68 -15.77
C GLY A 10 6.01 0.86 -16.75
N SER A 11 4.83 0.39 -16.32
CA SER A 11 3.88 -0.39 -17.14
C SER A 11 2.69 0.44 -17.62
N CYS A 12 2.77 1.77 -17.56
CA CYS A 12 1.69 2.69 -17.91
C CYS A 12 2.14 3.72 -18.94
N GLU A 13 1.32 3.98 -19.96
CA GLU A 13 1.56 4.98 -21.03
C GLU A 13 1.10 6.40 -20.62
N VAL A 14 1.31 6.79 -19.37
CA VAL A 14 1.01 8.16 -18.93
C VAL A 14 2.28 8.99 -19.02
N GLU A 15 2.22 10.14 -19.69
CA GLU A 15 3.29 11.14 -19.68
C GLU A 15 3.42 11.72 -18.26
N VAL A 16 4.29 11.10 -17.48
CA VAL A 16 4.75 11.62 -16.19
C VAL A 16 6.20 12.03 -16.36
N ASN A 17 6.60 13.12 -15.71
CA ASN A 17 8.00 13.48 -15.62
C ASN A 17 8.81 12.28 -15.09
N PRO A 18 9.82 11.80 -15.83
CA PRO A 18 10.61 10.63 -15.43
C PRO A 18 11.35 10.84 -14.10
N ASP A 19 11.77 12.07 -13.81
CA ASP A 19 12.50 12.40 -12.57
C ASP A 19 11.59 12.27 -11.34
N ASP A 20 10.35 12.78 -11.44
CA ASP A 20 9.35 12.66 -10.37
C ASP A 20 8.99 11.19 -10.13
N LEU A 21 8.89 10.40 -11.21
CA LEU A 21 8.58 8.97 -11.11
C LEU A 21 9.73 8.18 -10.45
N GLN A 22 10.97 8.53 -10.80
CA GLN A 22 12.16 7.92 -10.21
C GLN A 22 12.25 8.22 -8.71
N LEU A 23 11.97 9.47 -8.30
CA LEU A 23 11.91 9.85 -6.89
C LEU A 23 10.87 9.02 -6.11
N VAL A 24 9.66 8.87 -6.67
CA VAL A 24 8.60 8.05 -6.05
C VAL A 24 9.05 6.59 -5.93
N LYS A 25 9.69 6.04 -6.96
CA LYS A 25 10.21 4.67 -6.98
C LYS A 25 11.29 4.45 -5.93
N GLU A 26 12.19 5.42 -5.75
CA GLU A 26 13.24 5.38 -4.72
C GLU A 26 12.65 5.42 -3.30
N CYS A 27 11.58 6.18 -3.10
CA CYS A 27 10.86 6.27 -1.83
C CYS A 27 9.98 5.04 -1.54
N PHE A 28 9.60 4.28 -2.56
CA PHE A 28 8.72 3.12 -2.42
C PHE A 28 9.43 1.97 -1.71
N SER A 29 9.09 1.74 -0.43
CA SER A 29 9.87 0.86 0.46
C SER A 29 9.09 -0.29 1.09
N GLY A 30 7.80 -0.46 0.78
CA GLY A 30 7.03 -1.58 1.30
C GLY A 30 5.60 -1.65 0.78
N HIS A 31 4.99 -2.83 0.93
CA HIS A 31 3.59 -3.08 0.64
C HIS A 31 2.84 -3.56 1.88
N ILE A 32 1.66 -3.02 2.14
CA ILE A 32 0.71 -3.58 3.10
C ILE A 32 -0.58 -3.91 2.36
N PHE A 33 -0.91 -5.19 2.31
CA PHE A 33 -2.21 -5.67 1.87
C PHE A 33 -3.04 -6.05 3.07
N TYR A 34 -4.28 -5.56 3.10
CA TYR A 34 -5.23 -5.79 4.18
C TYR A 34 -6.47 -6.44 3.57
N SER A 35 -6.66 -7.74 3.84
CA SER A 35 -7.66 -8.60 3.17
C SER A 35 -7.67 -8.42 1.64
N SER A 36 -6.49 -8.47 1.02
CA SER A 36 -6.29 -8.26 -0.42
C SER A 36 -4.97 -8.90 -0.88
N PRO A 37 -4.70 -9.04 -2.19
CA PRO A 37 -5.59 -8.76 -3.34
C PRO A 37 -6.80 -9.69 -3.39
N VAL A 38 -7.90 -9.22 -3.97
CA VAL A 38 -9.12 -10.02 -4.20
C VAL A 38 -9.32 -10.26 -5.69
N ASP A 39 -9.89 -11.40 -6.04
CA ASP A 39 -10.25 -11.73 -7.42
C ASP A 39 -11.64 -11.15 -7.73
N PHE A 40 -11.65 -9.90 -8.24
CA PHE A 40 -12.88 -9.17 -8.59
C PHE A 40 -13.62 -9.75 -9.80
N THR A 41 -13.05 -10.71 -10.54
CA THR A 41 -13.64 -11.27 -11.76
C THR A 41 -14.27 -12.64 -11.56
N SER A 42 -13.93 -13.33 -10.48
CA SER A 42 -14.64 -14.52 -10.02
C SER A 42 -16.03 -14.17 -9.44
N ASP A 43 -16.84 -15.18 -9.10
CA ASP A 43 -18.12 -15.05 -8.34
C ASP A 43 -18.02 -14.08 -7.13
N LEU A 44 -16.80 -13.90 -6.61
CA LEU A 44 -16.45 -12.94 -5.57
C LEU A 44 -16.74 -11.48 -5.93
N GLY A 45 -16.58 -11.07 -7.19
CA GLY A 45 -16.92 -9.71 -7.66
C GLY A 45 -18.42 -9.42 -7.52
N ALA A 46 -19.26 -10.40 -7.87
CA ALA A 46 -20.70 -10.31 -7.66
C ALA A 46 -21.04 -10.29 -6.16
N ARG A 47 -20.37 -11.12 -5.34
CA ARG A 47 -20.53 -11.14 -3.88
C ARG A 47 -20.14 -9.81 -3.24
N PHE A 48 -19.04 -9.19 -3.66
CA PHE A 48 -18.57 -7.90 -3.13
C PHE A 48 -19.59 -6.77 -3.36
N VAL A 49 -20.25 -6.76 -4.54
CA VAL A 49 -21.30 -5.78 -4.87
C VAL A 49 -22.54 -5.93 -3.98
N VAL A 50 -22.85 -7.16 -3.53
CA VAL A 50 -24.04 -7.45 -2.72
C VAL A 50 -23.75 -7.67 -1.24
N HIS A 51 -22.48 -7.60 -0.82
CA HIS A 51 -22.10 -7.97 0.54
C HIS A 51 -22.58 -6.93 1.57
N PRO A 52 -23.26 -7.35 2.66
CA PRO A 52 -23.79 -6.45 3.69
C PRO A 52 -22.77 -5.45 4.27
N THR A 53 -21.51 -5.86 4.42
CA THR A 53 -20.43 -5.01 4.94
C THR A 53 -20.06 -3.87 3.98
N VAL A 54 -20.20 -4.08 2.67
CA VAL A 54 -19.92 -3.06 1.63
C VAL A 54 -21.12 -2.15 1.46
N LEU A 55 -22.33 -2.73 1.43
CA LEU A 55 -23.58 -1.99 1.25
C LEU A 55 -24.08 -1.29 2.52
N ARG A 56 -23.44 -1.52 3.68
CA ARG A 56 -23.89 -1.05 5.01
C ARG A 56 -25.38 -1.32 5.27
N MET A 57 -25.88 -2.45 4.79
CA MET A 57 -27.30 -2.83 4.89
C MET A 57 -27.38 -4.31 5.27
N SER A 58 -28.10 -4.63 6.33
CA SER A 58 -28.18 -6.00 6.87
C SER A 58 -28.92 -6.98 5.94
N HIS A 59 -29.76 -6.47 5.04
CA HIS A 59 -30.49 -7.26 4.06
C HIS A 59 -30.48 -6.55 2.70
N PRO A 60 -29.71 -7.04 1.71
CA PRO A 60 -29.77 -6.52 0.35
C PRO A 60 -31.19 -6.67 -0.22
N PRO A 61 -31.79 -5.64 -0.87
CA PRO A 61 -33.13 -5.75 -1.43
C PRO A 61 -33.17 -6.81 -2.54
N ARG A 62 -34.27 -7.56 -2.67
CA ARG A 62 -34.47 -8.64 -3.68
C ARG A 62 -34.23 -8.21 -5.14
N ILE A 63 -34.23 -6.91 -5.40
CA ILE A 63 -33.98 -6.30 -6.72
C ILE A 63 -32.47 -6.32 -7.06
N ALA A 64 -31.58 -6.35 -6.06
CA ALA A 64 -30.14 -6.49 -6.27
C ALA A 64 -29.77 -7.83 -6.92
N SER A 65 -30.50 -8.92 -6.61
CA SER A 65 -30.27 -10.21 -7.27
C SER A 65 -30.71 -10.20 -8.74
N TRP A 66 -31.68 -9.35 -9.11
CA TRP A 66 -32.11 -9.17 -10.50
C TRP A 66 -31.10 -8.37 -11.31
N ILE A 67 -30.40 -7.40 -10.70
CA ILE A 67 -29.29 -6.69 -11.34
C ILE A 67 -28.09 -7.64 -11.52
N ALA A 68 -27.80 -8.48 -10.52
CA ALA A 68 -26.78 -9.52 -10.64
C ALA A 68 -27.09 -10.52 -11.77
N ASN A 69 -28.36 -10.87 -11.98
CA ASN A 69 -28.79 -11.78 -13.05
C ASN A 69 -28.99 -11.07 -14.42
N GLY A 70 -29.25 -9.76 -14.44
CA GLY A 70 -29.61 -9.00 -15.64
C GLY A 70 -28.41 -8.52 -16.46
N ILE A 71 -27.23 -8.37 -15.85
CA ILE A 71 -25.97 -8.07 -16.56
C ILE A 71 -25.54 -9.26 -17.45
N ALA A 72 -25.89 -10.49 -17.05
CA ALA A 72 -25.43 -11.75 -17.64
C ALA A 72 -26.09 -12.14 -18.99
N SER A 73 -26.93 -11.31 -19.63
CA SER A 73 -27.69 -11.77 -20.82
C SER A 73 -27.67 -10.84 -22.05
N GLY A 74 -26.75 -9.88 -22.12
CA GLY A 74 -26.58 -9.10 -23.36
C GLY A 74 -25.29 -8.30 -23.50
N LEU A 75 -24.56 -8.12 -22.41
CA LEU A 75 -23.28 -7.38 -22.37
C LEU A 75 -22.08 -8.29 -22.06
N ASP A 76 -22.33 -9.59 -21.90
CA ASP A 76 -21.44 -10.55 -21.26
C ASP A 76 -20.07 -10.63 -21.95
N ALA A 77 -19.99 -10.86 -23.27
CA ALA A 77 -18.69 -11.08 -23.91
C ALA A 77 -17.72 -9.87 -23.85
N LEU A 78 -18.23 -8.64 -24.03
CA LEU A 78 -17.40 -7.43 -24.01
C LEU A 78 -17.05 -6.99 -22.58
N PHE A 79 -17.99 -7.12 -21.65
CA PHE A 79 -17.70 -6.81 -20.25
C PHE A 79 -16.79 -7.87 -19.64
N LEU A 80 -17.04 -9.16 -19.87
CA LEU A 80 -16.17 -10.26 -19.44
C LEU A 80 -14.75 -10.10 -19.99
N SER A 81 -14.57 -9.89 -21.29
CA SER A 81 -13.23 -9.70 -21.86
C SER A 81 -12.50 -8.45 -21.31
N ARG A 82 -13.24 -7.37 -21.03
CA ARG A 82 -12.68 -6.18 -20.38
C ARG A 82 -12.32 -6.42 -18.92
N PHE A 83 -13.14 -7.17 -18.19
CA PHE A 83 -12.85 -7.57 -16.81
C PHE A 83 -11.64 -8.49 -16.73
N GLU A 84 -11.57 -9.50 -17.60
CA GLU A 84 -10.43 -10.41 -17.73
C GLU A 84 -9.14 -9.66 -18.07
N SER A 85 -9.21 -8.68 -18.99
CA SER A 85 -8.03 -7.89 -19.34
C SER A 85 -7.57 -7.01 -18.18
N HIS A 86 -8.48 -6.32 -17.49
CA HIS A 86 -8.14 -5.56 -16.28
C HIS A 86 -7.62 -6.44 -15.15
N HIS A 87 -8.13 -7.66 -15.02
CA HIS A 87 -7.67 -8.64 -14.05
C HIS A 87 -6.25 -9.10 -14.35
N ALA A 88 -5.98 -9.49 -15.60
CA ALA A 88 -4.63 -9.83 -16.04
C ALA A 88 -3.68 -8.66 -15.81
N GLU A 89 -4.08 -7.45 -16.18
CA GLU A 89 -3.32 -6.21 -15.98
C GLU A 89 -2.99 -5.97 -14.50
N TYR A 90 -3.98 -6.14 -13.61
CA TYR A 90 -3.83 -6.00 -12.17
C TYR A 90 -2.81 -6.97 -11.59
N TRP A 91 -2.96 -8.28 -11.85
CA TRP A 91 -2.04 -9.29 -11.33
C TRP A 91 -0.64 -9.15 -11.91
N GLN A 92 -0.51 -8.86 -13.21
CA GLN A 92 0.79 -8.60 -13.82
C GLN A 92 1.50 -7.42 -13.15
N THR A 93 0.76 -6.35 -12.83
CA THR A 93 1.30 -5.20 -12.10
C THR A 93 1.81 -5.60 -10.71
N LEU A 94 1.02 -6.38 -9.96
CA LEU A 94 1.39 -6.84 -8.62
C LEU A 94 2.61 -7.76 -8.62
N TYR A 95 2.80 -8.57 -9.66
CA TYR A 95 4.00 -9.39 -9.77
C TYR A 95 5.19 -8.58 -10.28
N ALA A 96 4.98 -7.62 -11.18
CA ALA A 96 6.03 -6.77 -11.68
C ALA A 96 6.61 -5.85 -10.58
N SER A 97 5.82 -5.50 -9.56
CA SER A 97 6.32 -4.74 -8.41
C SER A 97 7.35 -5.47 -7.56
N ILE A 98 7.51 -6.80 -7.69
CA ILE A 98 8.57 -7.56 -7.02
C ILE A 98 9.95 -7.03 -7.41
N ARG A 99 10.11 -6.50 -8.65
CA ARG A 99 11.35 -5.91 -9.15
C ARG A 99 11.81 -4.69 -8.35
N MET A 100 10.94 -4.08 -7.55
CA MET A 100 11.31 -2.98 -6.66
C MET A 100 12.07 -3.47 -5.42
N GLY A 101 12.03 -4.77 -5.10
CA GLY A 101 12.70 -5.35 -3.93
C GLY A 101 12.08 -4.96 -2.57
N ALA A 102 10.94 -4.25 -2.58
CA ALA A 102 10.24 -3.84 -1.37
C ALA A 102 9.54 -5.04 -0.68
N PRO A 103 9.58 -5.15 0.66
CA PRO A 103 8.91 -6.21 1.40
C PRO A 103 7.38 -6.08 1.36
N TYR A 104 6.71 -7.23 1.37
CA TYR A 104 5.25 -7.36 1.40
C TYR A 104 4.79 -7.85 2.77
N LEU A 105 3.84 -7.16 3.36
CA LEU A 105 3.02 -7.66 4.47
C LEU A 105 1.60 -7.89 3.95
N ILE A 106 1.10 -9.10 4.10
CA ILE A 106 -0.25 -9.48 3.69
C ILE A 106 -1.00 -9.99 4.91
N LEU A 107 -2.02 -9.25 5.32
CA LEU A 107 -2.88 -9.55 6.46
C LEU A 107 -4.21 -10.08 5.94
N CYS A 108 -4.63 -11.26 6.41
CA CYS A 108 -5.86 -11.90 5.94
C CYS A 108 -6.56 -12.68 7.05
N SER A 109 -7.84 -12.99 6.85
CA SER A 109 -8.61 -13.87 7.74
C SER A 109 -8.90 -15.18 7.02
N GLU A 110 -8.86 -16.27 7.78
CA GLU A 110 -9.20 -17.60 7.25
C GLU A 110 -10.65 -17.70 6.79
N THR A 111 -11.54 -16.96 7.46
CA THR A 111 -13.00 -17.01 7.24
C THR A 111 -13.52 -15.79 6.50
N ASP A 112 -12.64 -15.06 5.79
CA ASP A 112 -13.01 -13.89 4.99
C ASP A 112 -13.71 -14.32 3.70
N ASP A 113 -14.97 -13.97 3.56
CA ASP A 113 -15.80 -14.28 2.40
C ASP A 113 -15.71 -13.24 1.28
N LEU A 114 -15.19 -12.06 1.59
CA LEU A 114 -14.88 -10.99 0.63
C LEU A 114 -13.48 -11.13 0.01
N ALA A 115 -12.55 -11.70 0.77
CA ALA A 115 -11.17 -11.90 0.35
C ALA A 115 -10.70 -13.32 0.72
N PRO A 116 -11.10 -14.34 -0.07
CA PRO A 116 -10.87 -15.73 0.28
C PRO A 116 -9.39 -16.00 0.53
N TYR A 117 -9.10 -16.64 1.66
CA TYR A 117 -7.74 -16.96 2.08
C TYR A 117 -6.96 -17.66 0.96
N GLN A 118 -7.58 -18.56 0.19
CA GLN A 118 -6.90 -19.28 -0.88
C GLN A 118 -6.33 -18.35 -1.97
N ILE A 119 -7.04 -17.28 -2.34
CA ILE A 119 -6.58 -16.31 -3.34
C ILE A 119 -5.36 -15.57 -2.81
N ILE A 120 -5.45 -15.08 -1.57
CA ILE A 120 -4.37 -14.35 -0.89
C ILE A 120 -3.15 -15.26 -0.67
N HIS A 121 -3.36 -16.49 -0.24
CA HIS A 121 -2.32 -17.48 -0.04
C HIS A 121 -1.59 -17.81 -1.35
N ASN A 122 -2.34 -18.04 -2.43
CA ASN A 122 -1.75 -18.29 -3.76
C ASN A 122 -0.91 -17.08 -4.23
N PHE A 123 -1.39 -15.86 -4.00
CA PHE A 123 -0.64 -14.65 -4.31
C PHE A 123 0.67 -14.56 -3.51
N ALA A 124 0.61 -14.73 -2.18
CA ALA A 124 1.78 -14.71 -1.33
C ALA A 124 2.81 -15.78 -1.73
N GLN A 125 2.33 -17.00 -2.00
CA GLN A 125 3.17 -18.09 -2.48
C GLN A 125 3.83 -17.74 -3.82
N ARG A 126 3.09 -17.12 -4.74
CA ARG A 126 3.64 -16.70 -6.03
C ARG A 126 4.70 -15.60 -5.88
N ILE A 127 4.51 -14.63 -4.97
CA ILE A 127 5.55 -13.63 -4.66
C ILE A 127 6.82 -14.32 -4.18
N GLN A 128 6.70 -15.26 -3.23
CA GLN A 128 7.84 -15.98 -2.68
C GLN A 128 8.57 -16.81 -3.76
N GLN A 129 7.83 -17.51 -4.62
CA GLN A 129 8.38 -18.28 -5.74
C GLN A 129 9.13 -17.40 -6.75
N LEU A 130 8.73 -16.14 -6.91
CA LEU A 130 9.37 -15.15 -7.78
C LEU A 130 10.53 -14.41 -7.07
N GLY A 131 10.88 -14.81 -5.84
CA GLY A 131 12.00 -14.24 -5.08
C GLY A 131 11.67 -12.96 -4.30
N GLY A 132 10.39 -12.61 -4.16
CA GLY A 132 9.99 -11.46 -3.34
C GLY A 132 10.01 -11.76 -1.83
N ASP A 133 10.32 -10.73 -1.03
CA ASP A 133 10.19 -10.79 0.43
C ASP A 133 8.72 -10.58 0.82
N VAL A 134 8.08 -11.62 1.35
CA VAL A 134 6.66 -11.60 1.72
C VAL A 134 6.42 -12.25 3.06
N LYS A 135 5.63 -11.57 3.89
CA LYS A 135 5.09 -12.07 5.15
C LYS A 135 3.57 -12.16 5.06
N LEU A 136 3.04 -13.38 5.08
CA LEU A 136 1.61 -13.65 5.16
C LEU A 136 1.22 -13.89 6.62
N VAL A 137 0.24 -13.16 7.12
CA VAL A 137 -0.33 -13.33 8.46
C VAL A 137 -1.80 -13.66 8.32
N LYS A 138 -2.17 -14.83 8.86
CA LYS A 138 -3.53 -15.33 8.87
C LYS A 138 -4.11 -15.21 10.28
N SER A 139 -5.20 -14.47 10.40
CA SER A 139 -5.99 -14.35 11.64
C SER A 139 -7.14 -15.35 11.60
N ASN A 140 -7.36 -16.10 12.67
CA ASN A 140 -8.49 -17.04 12.74
C ASN A 140 -9.75 -16.29 13.18
N GLY A 141 -10.77 -16.20 12.32
CA GLY A 141 -12.07 -15.63 12.72
C GLY A 141 -12.13 -14.11 12.88
N SER A 142 -11.12 -13.36 12.42
CA SER A 142 -11.26 -11.90 12.27
C SER A 142 -12.31 -11.59 11.19
N PRO A 143 -13.21 -10.62 11.37
CA PRO A 143 -14.01 -10.10 10.28
C PRO A 143 -13.10 -9.47 9.22
N HIS A 144 -13.61 -9.32 8.00
CA HIS A 144 -12.94 -8.60 6.92
C HIS A 144 -12.47 -7.23 7.45
N VAL A 145 -11.19 -6.92 7.29
CA VAL A 145 -10.58 -5.64 7.71
C VAL A 145 -10.57 -5.44 9.26
N GLY A 146 -10.83 -6.48 10.05
CA GLY A 146 -10.87 -6.43 11.53
C GLY A 146 -9.53 -6.66 12.26
N HIS A 147 -8.47 -7.02 11.55
CA HIS A 147 -7.21 -7.52 12.13
C HIS A 147 -6.57 -6.61 13.18
N TYR A 148 -6.54 -5.29 12.98
CA TYR A 148 -5.98 -4.35 13.97
C TYR A 148 -6.78 -4.34 15.28
N ARG A 149 -8.12 -4.42 15.18
CA ARG A 149 -9.00 -4.34 16.35
C ARG A 149 -8.96 -5.63 17.16
N ASP A 150 -8.99 -6.76 16.48
CA ASP A 150 -9.17 -8.06 17.12
C ASP A 150 -7.82 -8.70 17.49
N TYR A 151 -6.72 -8.32 16.81
CA TYR A 151 -5.37 -8.83 17.03
C TYR A 151 -4.30 -7.70 17.14
N PRO A 152 -4.46 -6.72 18.05
CA PRO A 152 -3.63 -5.51 18.07
C PRO A 152 -2.15 -5.77 18.35
N VAL A 153 -1.83 -6.75 19.20
CA VAL A 153 -0.44 -7.08 19.57
C VAL A 153 0.30 -7.70 18.39
N ASP A 154 -0.30 -8.71 17.76
CA ASP A 154 0.29 -9.40 16.61
C ASP A 154 0.38 -8.47 15.40
N TYR A 155 -0.69 -7.69 15.14
CA TYR A 155 -0.69 -6.67 14.11
C TYR A 155 0.47 -5.68 14.29
N ARG A 156 0.64 -5.14 15.50
CA ARG A 156 1.72 -4.20 15.79
C ARG A 156 3.10 -4.83 15.56
N ALA A 157 3.30 -6.07 16.01
CA ALA A 157 4.57 -6.75 15.85
C ALA A 157 4.95 -6.94 14.37
N VAL A 158 4.01 -7.37 13.54
CA VAL A 158 4.29 -7.61 12.11
C VAL A 158 4.43 -6.32 11.31
N VAL A 159 3.74 -5.25 11.69
CA VAL A 159 3.94 -3.92 11.09
C VAL A 159 5.30 -3.35 11.47
N ILE A 160 5.73 -3.48 12.73
CA ILE A 160 7.06 -3.04 13.17
C ILE A 160 8.16 -3.78 12.38
N GLU A 161 8.03 -5.09 12.18
CA GLU A 161 8.98 -5.85 11.37
C GLU A 161 9.05 -5.35 9.93
N LEU A 162 7.89 -5.14 9.30
CA LEU A 162 7.83 -4.58 7.94
C LEU A 162 8.50 -3.22 7.88
N LEU A 163 8.19 -2.32 8.82
CA LEU A 163 8.77 -0.98 8.87
C LEU A 163 10.28 -1.03 9.05
N GLY A 164 10.81 -1.93 9.88
CA GLY A 164 12.25 -2.15 10.01
C GLY A 164 12.92 -2.53 8.69
N LYS A 165 12.32 -3.47 7.95
CA LYS A 165 12.80 -3.87 6.60
C LYS A 165 12.69 -2.72 5.60
N ALA A 166 11.57 -2.01 5.59
CA ALA A 166 11.31 -0.89 4.69
C ALA A 166 12.29 0.26 4.94
N SER A 167 12.54 0.61 6.20
CA SER A 167 13.53 1.63 6.57
C SER A 167 14.93 1.24 6.14
N ALA A 168 15.35 -0.01 6.39
CA ALA A 168 16.67 -0.48 5.96
C ALA A 168 16.86 -0.37 4.44
N LEU A 169 15.84 -0.74 3.66
CA LEU A 169 15.85 -0.62 2.21
C LEU A 169 15.86 0.84 1.74
N TYR A 170 15.08 1.71 2.37
CA TYR A 170 15.06 3.14 2.06
C TYR A 170 16.42 3.81 2.32
N PHE A 171 17.01 3.60 3.50
CA PHE A 171 18.34 4.14 3.82
C PHE A 171 19.43 3.59 2.90
N GLY A 172 19.34 2.31 2.54
CA GLY A 172 20.28 1.70 1.59
C GLY A 172 20.24 2.37 0.21
N ARG A 173 19.04 2.76 -0.27
CA ARG A 173 18.91 3.48 -1.55
C ARG A 173 19.43 4.91 -1.47
N ILE A 174 19.13 5.66 -0.41
CA ILE A 174 19.64 7.03 -0.23
C ILE A 174 21.17 7.02 -0.25
N GLN A 175 21.79 6.09 0.50
CA GLN A 175 23.25 6.02 0.56
C GLN A 175 23.89 5.72 -0.81
N GLN A 176 23.24 4.90 -1.64
CA GLN A 176 23.70 4.64 -3.01
C GLN A 176 23.64 5.90 -3.87
N LEU A 177 22.54 6.65 -3.81
CA LEU A 177 22.36 7.89 -4.58
C LEU A 177 23.38 8.97 -4.17
N GLU A 178 23.63 9.13 -2.86
CA GLU A 178 24.65 10.06 -2.36
C GLU A 178 26.06 9.66 -2.85
N SER A 179 26.38 8.36 -2.86
CA SER A 179 27.66 7.85 -3.35
C SER A 179 27.84 8.04 -4.87
N GLU A 180 26.77 7.86 -5.65
CA GLU A 180 26.78 8.08 -7.10
C GLU A 180 26.98 9.57 -7.44
N GLN A 181 26.40 10.47 -6.63
CA GLN A 181 26.54 11.91 -6.82
C GLN A 181 27.95 12.42 -6.50
N VAL A 182 28.61 11.85 -5.49
CA VAL A 182 30.02 12.17 -5.16
C VAL A 182 30.97 11.64 -6.23
N GLY A 183 30.74 10.43 -6.77
CA GLY A 183 31.58 9.84 -7.81
C GLY A 183 31.47 10.51 -9.19
N SER A 184 30.37 11.22 -9.46
CA SER A 184 30.20 11.97 -10.71
C SER A 184 30.80 13.39 -10.66
N ALA A 185 31.03 13.95 -9.47
CA ALA A 185 31.68 15.25 -9.31
C ALA A 185 33.21 15.18 -9.44
N GLU A 186 33.79 13.99 -9.37
CA GLU A 186 35.25 13.75 -9.39
C GLU A 186 35.83 13.54 -10.81
N ALA A 187 35.01 13.66 -11.86
CA ALA A 187 35.42 13.43 -13.25
C ALA A 187 35.87 14.71 -14.01
N HIS A 188 36.05 15.84 -13.31
CA HIS A 188 36.54 17.09 -13.88
C HIS A 188 37.51 17.84 -12.95
N ASP A 189 38.51 17.16 -12.40
CA ASP A 189 39.71 17.86 -11.94
C ASP A 189 40.97 17.20 -12.52
N GLU A 190 41.55 17.90 -13.49
CA GLU A 190 42.88 17.61 -14.03
C GLU A 190 43.90 17.65 -12.90
N ILE A 191 44.50 16.49 -12.63
CA ILE A 191 45.86 16.26 -12.14
C ILE A 191 46.44 17.41 -11.28
N SER A 192 46.52 17.19 -9.97
CA SER A 192 47.62 17.73 -9.18
C SER A 192 48.02 16.72 -8.10
N GLU A 193 49.26 16.24 -8.23
CA GLU A 193 49.91 15.26 -7.36
C GLU A 193 50.08 15.73 -5.90
N PRO A 194 50.28 14.79 -4.96
CA PRO A 194 50.05 15.02 -3.54
C PRO A 194 51.30 15.56 -2.84
N ILE A 195 51.13 16.59 -2.02
CA ILE A 195 52.13 16.94 -1.00
C ILE A 195 51.56 16.63 0.38
N SER A 196 52.14 15.59 0.97
CA SER A 196 51.94 15.24 2.36
C SER A 196 52.65 16.23 3.29
N ASN A 197 51.98 16.49 4.41
CA ASN A 197 52.51 16.73 5.75
C ASN A 197 52.31 18.10 6.41
N MET A 198 51.93 17.95 7.69
CA MET A 198 52.19 18.79 8.85
C MET A 198 51.19 19.88 9.22
N GLY A 199 50.55 19.65 10.37
CA GLY A 199 50.46 20.68 11.40
C GLY A 199 49.07 20.94 11.93
N LYS A 200 48.72 20.28 13.05
CA LYS A 200 47.67 20.71 13.95
C LYS A 200 47.83 22.22 14.26
N THR A 201 46.84 23.05 13.94
CA THR A 201 46.54 24.27 14.69
C THR A 201 45.05 24.61 14.48
N ALA A 202 44.37 24.83 15.61
CA ALA A 202 42.96 25.16 15.69
C ALA A 202 42.64 26.55 15.11
N LEU A 203 41.52 26.68 14.42
CA LEU A 203 40.69 27.89 14.39
C LEU A 203 39.33 27.56 13.76
N SER A 204 38.27 27.77 14.52
CA SER A 204 36.90 27.93 14.00
C SER A 204 36.86 29.07 12.97
N PRO A 205 35.89 29.08 12.05
CA PRO A 205 34.81 30.04 12.29
C PRO A 205 33.41 29.54 11.90
N ASN A 206 32.43 30.02 12.66
CA ASN A 206 31.01 30.03 12.33
C ASN A 206 30.75 30.67 10.96
N LEU A 207 29.84 30.09 10.17
CA LEU A 207 28.91 30.75 9.24
C LEU A 207 27.92 29.67 8.73
N SER A 208 26.81 29.49 9.44
CA SER A 208 25.46 29.89 8.99
C SER A 208 24.90 29.05 7.85
N PHE A 209 24.35 27.87 8.18
CA PHE A 209 23.22 27.35 7.42
C PHE A 209 21.96 27.71 8.19
N GLN A 210 21.17 28.62 7.62
CA GLN A 210 19.95 29.15 8.20
C GLN A 210 18.86 28.08 8.07
N GLY A 211 18.98 27.04 8.90
CA GLY A 211 17.92 26.05 9.10
C GLY A 211 16.78 26.71 9.85
N THR A 212 15.61 26.77 9.21
CA THR A 212 14.39 27.23 9.84
C THR A 212 14.13 26.39 11.09
N LEU A 213 14.15 27.07 12.23
CA LEU A 213 13.97 26.51 13.55
C LEU A 213 12.62 25.79 13.64
N LEU A 214 12.67 24.60 14.23
CA LEU A 214 11.55 23.91 14.87
C LEU A 214 10.58 24.93 15.52
N MET A 215 9.41 25.12 14.92
CA MET A 215 8.27 25.60 15.68
C MET A 215 7.56 24.37 16.23
N GLN A 216 7.80 24.13 17.51
CA GLN A 216 7.04 23.21 18.34
C GLN A 216 5.57 23.64 18.33
N SER A 217 4.73 22.97 17.53
CA SER A 217 3.28 23.09 17.62
C SER A 217 2.71 21.88 18.37
N ASP A 218 2.70 22.00 19.70
CA ASP A 218 1.95 21.10 20.58
C ASP A 218 0.46 21.36 20.42
N HIS A 219 -0.18 20.79 19.39
CA HIS A 219 -1.64 20.62 19.34
C HIS A 219 -2.03 19.35 18.59
N PHE A 220 -1.88 18.20 19.25
CA PHE A 220 -2.62 16.99 18.93
C PHE A 220 -4.11 17.24 19.21
N LEU A 221 -4.86 17.70 18.20
CA LEU A 221 -6.32 17.62 18.24
C LEU A 221 -6.74 16.21 17.85
N LEU A 222 -6.98 15.38 18.87
CA LEU A 222 -7.79 14.17 18.73
C LEU A 222 -9.13 14.55 18.08
N PRO A 223 -9.66 13.77 17.12
CA PRO A 223 -11.07 13.83 16.80
C PRO A 223 -11.85 13.39 18.04
N SER A 224 -12.53 14.35 18.68
CA SER A 224 -13.44 14.07 19.77
C SER A 224 -14.56 13.16 19.28
N SER A 225 -14.79 12.11 20.06
CA SER A 225 -16.03 11.34 20.19
C SER A 225 -17.26 12.02 19.58
N ILE A 226 -17.80 11.44 18.51
CA ILE A 226 -19.15 11.76 18.07
C ILE A 226 -20.11 10.96 18.96
N GLU A 227 -20.84 11.67 19.81
CA GLU A 227 -21.88 11.12 20.66
C GLU A 227 -23.02 10.56 19.81
N TYR A 228 -23.45 9.34 20.17
CA TYR A 228 -24.72 8.76 19.74
C TYR A 228 -25.86 9.65 20.24
N TYR A 229 -26.66 10.21 19.35
CA TYR A 229 -28.02 10.62 19.71
C TYR A 229 -28.92 9.38 19.64
N GLU A 230 -29.24 8.84 20.82
CA GLU A 230 -30.54 8.18 21.04
C GLU A 230 -31.60 9.28 21.06
N GLU A 231 -32.53 9.27 20.11
CA GLU A 231 -33.81 9.97 20.27
C GLU A 231 -34.90 8.92 20.51
N ILE A 232 -35.17 8.69 21.80
CA ILE A 232 -36.35 7.97 22.25
C ILE A 232 -37.54 8.93 22.15
N GLY A 233 -38.43 8.64 21.20
CA GLY A 233 -39.87 8.63 21.43
C GLY A 233 -40.63 9.94 21.21
N GLU A 234 -41.50 9.92 20.19
CA GLU A 234 -42.78 10.62 20.30
C GLU A 234 -43.97 9.73 19.95
N LYS A 235 -44.93 9.80 20.85
CA LYS A 235 -46.13 8.99 21.02
C LYS A 235 -47.25 9.66 20.20
N LYS A 236 -47.91 8.93 19.29
CA LYS A 236 -49.23 9.39 18.80
C LYS A 236 -50.24 8.24 18.78
N ARG A 237 -51.07 8.23 19.84
CA ARG A 237 -52.40 7.60 19.87
C ARG A 237 -53.43 8.60 19.35
N ARG A 238 -54.59 8.03 18.97
CA ARG A 238 -55.88 8.62 18.54
C ARG A 238 -55.97 8.75 17.02
N THR A 239 -56.91 8.14 16.32
CA THR A 239 -58.17 7.47 16.72
C THR A 239 -58.55 6.50 15.62
#